data_AF-A0A6M2CWG9-F1
#
_entry.id   AF-A0A6M2CWG9-F1
#
_cell.length_a   1.000
_cell.length_b   1.000
_cell.length_c   1.000
_cell.angle_alpha   90.00
_cell.angle_beta   90.00
_cell.angle_gamma   90.00
#
_symmetry.space_group_name_H-M   'P 1'
#
loop_
_entity.id
_entity.type
_entity.pdbx_description
1 polymer ?
#
loop_
_entity_poly.entity_id
_entity_poly.type
_entity_poly.pdbx_seq_one_letter_code
_entity_poly.pdbx_strand_id
1 'polypeptide(L)'
;MLLPSIIFLCFILQHCIGENSSQSDAVTTEIGKGVEAKVYILYDTEDYATKYTHHKHPKMSAVWYFIRLFENVQSYFHRRNVKVLFSVIGVDLNKTVWVKTNHSIDTNATLKNLQQALPTGYIRPNKTIVYLFTNNTLPITGSTDTATFGTFCTPNVSAAIVVQPPGNTSYTSTVKATSLIFGASGTVNFTTEDIDTMNKTFSNCKRKRRKTTTTEITTETTTLPTSVVMINTTMS
;
A
#
# COMPACT_ATOMS: atom_id res chain seq x y z
N MET A 1 -29.76 -67.42 45.85
CA MET A 1 -31.21 -67.22 45.71
C MET A 1 -31.46 -65.76 45.32
N LEU A 2 -32.01 -65.59 44.10
CA LEU A 2 -32.85 -64.51 43.54
C LEU A 2 -32.79 -63.10 44.20
N LEU A 3 -32.23 -62.07 43.55
CA LEU A 3 -32.78 -61.16 42.48
C LEU A 3 -33.64 -60.01 43.06
N PRO A 4 -33.84 -58.89 42.34
CA PRO A 4 -32.94 -57.78 41.97
C PRO A 4 -33.44 -56.44 42.54
N SER A 5 -32.73 -55.32 42.36
CA SER A 5 -33.37 -54.00 42.53
C SER A 5 -32.85 -52.94 41.56
N ILE A 6 -33.69 -52.71 40.55
CA ILE A 6 -34.22 -51.40 40.15
C ILE A 6 -33.19 -50.39 39.60
N ILE A 7 -33.06 -50.51 38.29
CA ILE A 7 -32.89 -49.45 37.29
C ILE A 7 -33.50 -48.11 37.77
N PHE A 8 -32.66 -47.11 38.06
CA PHE A 8 -33.10 -45.71 38.05
C PHE A 8 -32.55 -45.00 36.82
N LEU A 9 -33.43 -45.00 35.81
CA LEU A 9 -33.53 -44.02 34.75
C LEU A 9 -33.23 -42.60 35.28
N CYS A 10 -32.16 -41.99 34.82
CA CYS A 10 -32.06 -40.53 34.74
C CYS A 10 -31.60 -40.15 33.34
N PHE A 11 -32.59 -40.14 32.44
CA PHE A 11 -32.58 -39.38 31.22
C PHE A 11 -32.37 -37.90 31.56
N ILE A 12 -31.12 -37.45 31.60
CA ILE A 12 -30.82 -36.05 31.31
C ILE A 12 -30.50 -35.98 29.82
N LEU A 13 -31.56 -36.12 29.01
CA LEU A 13 -31.63 -35.51 27.69
C LEU A 13 -31.71 -34.00 27.91
N GLN A 14 -30.57 -33.40 28.25
CA GLN A 14 -30.41 -31.96 28.07
C GLN A 14 -30.50 -31.71 26.58
N HIS A 15 -31.66 -31.16 26.22
CA HIS A 15 -31.96 -30.58 24.93
C HIS A 15 -30.89 -29.52 24.67
N CYS A 16 -29.84 -29.87 23.93
CA CYS A 16 -29.17 -28.88 23.11
C CYS A 16 -30.20 -28.50 22.05
N ILE A 17 -31.02 -27.51 22.37
CA ILE A 17 -31.73 -26.71 21.39
C ILE A 17 -30.61 -26.16 20.51
N GLY A 18 -30.39 -26.84 19.38
CA GLY A 18 -29.60 -26.31 18.31
C GLY A 18 -30.33 -25.06 17.87
N GLU A 19 -29.88 -23.91 18.37
CA GLU A 19 -30.02 -22.67 17.62
C GLU A 19 -29.37 -22.95 16.28
N ASN A 20 -30.23 -23.29 15.31
CA ASN A 20 -29.92 -23.10 13.91
C ASN A 20 -29.73 -21.60 13.75
N SER A 21 -28.54 -21.11 14.13
CA SER A 21 -28.00 -19.88 13.59
C SER A 21 -27.99 -20.16 12.10
N SER A 22 -29.03 -19.67 11.44
CA SER A 22 -29.08 -19.59 9.99
C SER A 22 -27.85 -18.77 9.67
N GLN A 23 -26.79 -19.47 9.30
CA GLN A 23 -25.55 -18.92 8.83
C GLN A 23 -25.96 -18.25 7.54
N SER A 24 -26.47 -17.02 7.69
CA SER A 24 -26.67 -16.07 6.62
C SER A 24 -25.34 -16.09 5.92
N ASP A 25 -25.28 -16.73 4.76
CA ASP A 25 -24.16 -16.68 3.84
C ASP A 25 -23.90 -15.19 3.65
N ALA A 26 -22.98 -14.66 4.45
CA ALA A 26 -22.69 -13.25 4.49
C ALA A 26 -22.07 -13.00 3.13
N VAL A 27 -22.89 -12.48 2.22
CA VAL A 27 -22.52 -12.14 0.85
C VAL A 27 -21.23 -11.34 0.97
N THR A 28 -20.12 -12.00 0.63
CA THR A 28 -18.81 -11.44 0.91
C THR A 28 -18.67 -10.24 -0.01
N THR A 29 -18.79 -9.05 0.58
CA THR A 29 -18.89 -7.82 -0.20
C THR A 29 -17.55 -7.57 -0.88
N GLU A 30 -17.56 -7.48 -2.21
CA GLU A 30 -16.37 -7.11 -2.97
C GLU A 30 -15.98 -5.65 -2.67
N ILE A 31 -14.73 -5.42 -2.31
CA ILE A 31 -14.18 -4.09 -2.01
C ILE A 31 -13.09 -3.70 -3.03
N GLY A 32 -12.74 -2.43 -3.11
CA GLY A 32 -11.63 -1.96 -3.95
C GLY A 32 -11.88 -1.95 -5.46
N LYS A 33 -13.10 -2.25 -5.93
CA LYS A 33 -13.43 -2.17 -7.36
C LYS A 33 -13.23 -0.76 -7.92
N GLY A 34 -12.47 -0.66 -9.01
CA GLY A 34 -12.10 0.62 -9.64
C GLY A 34 -10.96 1.38 -8.92
N VAL A 35 -10.33 0.75 -7.93
CA VAL A 35 -9.13 1.27 -7.26
C VAL A 35 -7.91 0.71 -7.97
N GLU A 36 -6.95 1.59 -8.29
CA GLU A 36 -5.67 1.23 -8.88
C GLU A 36 -4.55 1.79 -8.00
N ALA A 37 -3.68 0.91 -7.53
CA ALA A 37 -2.43 1.23 -6.86
C ALA A 37 -1.30 1.30 -7.87
N LYS A 38 -0.68 2.48 -7.98
CA LYS A 38 0.56 2.67 -8.74
C LYS A 38 1.73 2.23 -7.87
N VAL A 39 2.57 1.36 -8.39
CA VAL A 39 3.65 0.73 -7.63
C VAL A 39 4.98 1.23 -8.17
N TYR A 40 5.71 1.95 -7.33
CA TYR A 40 7.09 2.34 -7.61
C TYR A 40 8.01 1.51 -6.73
N ILE A 41 9.02 0.88 -7.34
CA ILE A 41 9.89 -0.05 -6.63
C ILE A 41 11.30 0.49 -6.61
N LEU A 42 11.86 0.51 -5.41
CA LEU A 42 13.27 0.63 -5.17
C LEU A 42 13.80 -0.72 -4.70
N TYR A 43 15.03 -1.05 -5.08
CA TYR A 43 15.74 -2.21 -4.55
C TYR A 43 17.19 -1.83 -4.23
N ASP A 44 17.82 -2.50 -3.27
CA ASP A 44 19.11 -2.06 -2.73
C ASP A 44 20.32 -2.90 -3.17
N THR A 45 20.12 -3.89 -4.03
CA THR A 45 21.19 -4.76 -4.55
C THR A 45 21.01 -5.08 -6.04
N GLU A 46 22.12 -5.10 -6.78
CA GLU A 46 22.14 -5.49 -8.20
C GLU A 46 21.66 -6.94 -8.43
N ASP A 47 21.68 -7.76 -7.38
CA ASP A 47 21.23 -9.14 -7.43
C ASP A 47 19.79 -9.31 -7.93
N TYR A 48 18.91 -8.31 -7.74
CA TYR A 48 17.56 -8.35 -8.31
C TYR A 48 17.56 -8.30 -9.83
N ALA A 49 18.55 -7.65 -10.45
CA ALA A 49 18.70 -7.60 -11.89
C ALA A 49 19.46 -8.82 -12.45
N THR A 50 20.27 -9.51 -11.65
CA THR A 50 21.12 -10.62 -12.17
C THR A 50 20.55 -12.00 -11.88
N LYS A 51 19.90 -12.23 -10.73
CA LYS A 51 19.40 -13.56 -10.34
C LYS A 51 18.11 -13.98 -11.03
N TYR A 52 17.31 -13.02 -11.50
CA TYR A 52 16.15 -13.31 -12.33
C TYR A 52 16.52 -13.14 -13.81
N THR A 53 16.78 -14.22 -14.54
CA THR A 53 17.06 -14.14 -15.97
C THR A 53 15.80 -14.35 -16.78
N HIS A 54 15.20 -13.26 -17.28
CA HIS A 54 14.19 -13.37 -18.32
C HIS A 54 14.90 -13.68 -19.64
N HIS A 55 14.78 -14.92 -20.15
CA HIS A 55 15.52 -15.39 -21.33
C HIS A 55 15.44 -14.48 -22.56
N LYS A 56 14.33 -13.75 -22.72
CA LYS A 56 14.13 -12.85 -23.87
C LYS A 56 14.65 -11.43 -23.66
N HIS A 57 14.78 -10.98 -22.41
CA HIS A 57 15.11 -9.58 -22.08
C HIS A 57 15.98 -9.47 -20.83
N PRO A 58 17.29 -9.81 -20.90
CA PRO A 58 18.17 -9.80 -19.75
C PRO A 58 18.30 -8.43 -19.06
N LYS A 59 18.21 -7.33 -19.84
CA LYS A 59 18.29 -5.95 -19.32
C LYS A 59 17.02 -5.47 -18.59
N MET A 60 15.92 -6.21 -18.68
CA MET A 60 14.64 -5.89 -18.01
C MET A 60 14.25 -6.95 -16.96
N SER A 61 15.23 -7.74 -16.54
CA SER A 61 15.08 -8.79 -15.52
C SER A 61 14.35 -8.31 -14.27
N ALA A 62 14.85 -7.26 -13.63
CA ALA A 62 14.26 -6.72 -12.40
C ALA A 62 12.81 -6.24 -12.62
N VAL A 63 12.55 -5.55 -13.73
CA VAL A 63 11.21 -5.07 -14.09
C VAL A 63 10.23 -6.25 -14.23
N TRP A 64 10.59 -7.28 -15.00
CA TRP A 64 9.75 -8.47 -15.19
C TRP A 64 9.54 -9.26 -13.90
N TYR A 65 10.59 -9.36 -13.08
CA TYR A 65 10.51 -9.99 -11.75
C TYR A 65 9.41 -9.33 -10.90
N PHE A 66 9.44 -7.99 -10.79
CA PHE A 66 8.47 -7.28 -9.98
C PHE A 66 7.07 -7.21 -10.59
N ILE A 67 6.94 -7.12 -11.92
CA ILE A 67 5.62 -7.24 -12.58
C ILE A 67 4.97 -8.56 -12.16
N ARG A 68 5.68 -9.68 -12.30
CA ARG A 68 5.16 -11.01 -11.94
C ARG A 68 4.88 -11.13 -10.45
N LEU A 69 5.71 -10.52 -9.60
CA LEU A 69 5.45 -10.46 -8.15
C LEU A 69 4.12 -9.77 -7.85
N PHE A 70 3.88 -8.60 -8.44
CA PHE A 70 2.66 -7.82 -8.21
C PHE A 70 1.41 -8.42 -8.88
N GLU A 71 1.55 -9.18 -9.96
CA GLU A 71 0.46 -10.03 -10.49
C GLU A 71 0.02 -11.08 -9.46
N ASN A 72 0.97 -11.72 -8.77
CA ASN A 72 0.65 -12.68 -7.71
C ASN A 72 0.01 -11.99 -6.50
N VAL A 73 0.52 -10.83 -6.09
CA VAL A 73 -0.09 -10.00 -5.03
C VAL A 73 -1.53 -9.62 -5.41
N GLN A 74 -1.77 -9.17 -6.65
CA GLN A 74 -3.10 -8.85 -7.14
C GLN A 74 -4.03 -10.06 -7.06
N SER A 75 -3.59 -11.21 -7.61
CA SER A 75 -4.33 -12.47 -7.57
C SER A 75 -4.70 -12.88 -6.14
N TYR A 76 -3.79 -12.64 -5.19
CA TYR A 76 -4.00 -12.93 -3.78
C TYR A 76 -5.14 -12.10 -3.17
N PHE A 77 -5.11 -10.79 -3.36
CA PHE A 77 -6.15 -9.87 -2.90
C PHE A 77 -7.50 -10.16 -3.59
N HIS A 78 -7.49 -10.45 -4.89
CA HIS A 78 -8.70 -10.73 -5.67
C HIS A 78 -9.44 -11.99 -5.21
N ARG A 79 -8.71 -13.03 -4.82
CA ARG A 79 -9.25 -14.27 -4.22
C ARG A 79 -9.87 -14.04 -2.84
N ARG A 80 -9.58 -12.91 -2.20
CA ARG A 80 -10.16 -12.47 -0.92
C ARG A 80 -11.16 -11.32 -1.11
N ASN A 81 -11.75 -11.21 -2.30
CA ASN A 81 -12.75 -10.20 -2.64
C ASN A 81 -12.25 -8.74 -2.55
N VAL A 82 -10.94 -8.52 -2.55
CA VAL A 82 -10.32 -7.20 -2.66
C VAL A 82 -9.89 -6.96 -4.11
N LYS A 83 -10.73 -6.29 -4.89
CA LYS A 83 -10.60 -6.11 -6.36
C LYS A 83 -9.76 -4.89 -6.78
N VAL A 84 -8.68 -4.63 -6.07
CA VAL A 84 -7.71 -3.56 -6.40
C VAL A 84 -6.80 -3.98 -7.56
N LEU A 85 -6.45 -3.05 -8.44
CA LEU A 85 -5.47 -3.26 -9.51
C LEU A 85 -4.09 -2.75 -9.08
N PHE A 86 -3.03 -3.47 -9.44
CA PHE A 86 -1.65 -3.03 -9.22
C PHE A 86 -0.97 -2.76 -10.55
N SER A 87 -0.35 -1.59 -10.68
CA SER A 87 0.38 -1.18 -11.88
C SER A 87 1.79 -0.76 -11.50
N VAL A 88 2.77 -1.58 -11.87
CA VAL A 88 4.20 -1.25 -11.71
C VAL A 88 4.55 -0.13 -12.70
N ILE A 89 4.98 1.02 -12.17
CA ILE A 89 5.25 2.23 -12.96
C ILE A 89 6.74 2.63 -13.00
N GLY A 90 7.56 2.05 -12.12
CA GLY A 90 8.98 2.37 -12.04
C GLY A 90 9.69 1.34 -11.17
N VAL A 91 10.92 1.00 -11.53
CA VAL A 91 11.76 0.01 -10.84
C VAL A 91 13.20 0.51 -10.93
N ASP A 92 13.75 0.96 -9.80
CA ASP A 92 15.10 1.54 -9.74
C ASP A 92 15.95 0.92 -8.64
N LEU A 93 17.25 0.82 -8.92
CA LEU A 93 18.24 0.53 -7.90
C LEU A 93 18.48 1.78 -7.05
N ASN A 94 18.34 1.68 -5.73
CA ASN A 94 18.69 2.74 -4.81
C ASN A 94 19.35 2.19 -3.55
N LYS A 95 20.69 2.24 -3.51
CA LYS A 95 21.51 1.77 -2.38
C LYS A 95 21.55 2.77 -1.21
N THR A 96 21.08 4.00 -1.42
CA THR A 96 21.22 5.13 -0.48
C THR A 96 19.95 5.49 0.27
N VAL A 97 18.84 4.79 -0.01
CA VAL A 97 17.53 5.12 0.58
C VAL A 97 17.45 4.83 2.09
N TRP A 98 18.31 3.92 2.57
CA TRP A 98 18.41 3.56 3.98
C TRP A 98 18.86 4.74 4.84
N VAL A 99 18.06 5.07 5.86
CA VAL A 99 18.50 5.96 6.93
C VAL A 99 19.18 5.14 8.00
N LYS A 100 20.44 5.45 8.28
CA LYS A 100 21.25 4.76 9.29
C LYS A 100 21.40 5.65 10.53
N THR A 101 21.33 5.01 11.69
CA THR A 101 21.78 5.57 12.98
C THR A 101 23.14 4.97 13.34
N ASN A 102 23.74 5.40 14.46
CA ASN A 102 25.07 4.94 14.87
C ASN A 102 25.21 3.41 14.99
N HIS A 103 24.10 2.67 15.20
CA HIS A 103 24.16 1.22 15.46
C HIS A 103 23.13 0.39 14.67
N SER A 104 22.21 1.01 13.93
CA SER A 104 21.14 0.28 13.25
C SER A 104 20.51 1.08 12.11
N ILE A 105 19.64 0.44 11.34
CA ILE A 105 18.75 1.09 10.38
C ILE A 105 17.61 1.78 11.15
N ASP A 106 17.32 3.04 10.82
CA ASP A 106 16.09 3.69 11.27
C ASP A 106 14.98 3.38 10.26
N THR A 107 14.16 2.39 10.60
CA THR A 107 13.03 1.95 9.77
C THR A 107 12.03 3.08 9.52
N ASN A 108 11.73 3.89 10.54
CA ASN A 108 10.72 4.95 10.43
C ASN A 108 11.21 6.10 9.57
N ALA A 109 12.47 6.53 9.76
CA ALA A 109 13.08 7.55 8.90
C ALA A 109 13.26 7.03 7.47
N THR A 110 13.57 5.75 7.27
CA THR A 110 13.64 5.12 5.94
C THR A 110 12.26 5.14 5.26
N LEU A 111 11.18 4.78 5.95
CA LEU A 111 9.83 4.90 5.41
C LEU A 111 9.51 6.34 5.01
N LYS A 112 9.89 7.34 5.82
CA LYS A 112 9.72 8.75 5.48
C LYS A 112 10.51 9.17 4.23
N ASN A 113 11.74 8.68 4.09
CA ASN A 113 12.53 8.90 2.87
C ASN A 113 11.87 8.28 1.63
N LEU A 114 11.31 7.08 1.76
CA LEU A 114 10.59 6.41 0.67
C LEU A 114 9.36 7.21 0.20
N GLN A 115 8.63 7.85 1.11
CA GLN A 115 7.51 8.72 0.75
C GLN A 115 7.92 9.93 -0.09
N GLN A 116 9.21 10.28 -0.10
CA GLN A 116 9.78 11.39 -0.85
C GLN A 116 10.56 10.94 -2.10
N ALA A 117 10.66 9.62 -2.34
CA ALA A 117 11.54 9.07 -3.36
C ALA A 117 10.99 9.13 -4.80
N LEU A 118 9.72 9.54 -4.98
CA LEU A 118 9.16 9.68 -6.33
C LEU A 118 9.86 10.80 -7.10
N PRO A 119 10.03 10.66 -8.42
CA PRO A 119 10.60 11.71 -9.26
C PRO A 119 9.87 13.04 -9.11
N THR A 120 10.62 14.15 -9.15
CA THR A 120 10.06 15.50 -9.09
C THR A 120 8.99 15.69 -10.17
N GLY A 121 7.84 16.26 -9.80
CA GLY A 121 6.72 16.50 -10.72
C GLY A 121 5.75 15.33 -10.91
N TYR A 122 5.90 14.23 -10.17
CA TYR A 122 4.98 13.10 -10.26
C TYR A 122 3.55 13.45 -9.79
N ILE A 123 2.56 13.23 -10.66
CA ILE A 123 1.22 13.89 -10.59
C ILE A 123 0.21 13.16 -9.68
N ARG A 124 0.51 11.94 -9.19
CA ARG A 124 -0.47 11.10 -8.44
C ARG A 124 0.07 10.44 -7.16
N PRO A 125 0.65 11.21 -6.22
CA PRO A 125 1.26 10.64 -5.01
C PRO A 125 0.26 9.83 -4.17
N ASN A 126 -1.00 10.25 -4.10
CA ASN A 126 -2.02 9.64 -3.24
C ASN A 126 -2.45 8.21 -3.63
N LYS A 127 -2.22 7.79 -4.88
CA LYS A 127 -2.50 6.42 -5.34
C LYS A 127 -1.22 5.61 -5.54
N THR A 128 -0.10 6.14 -5.07
CA THR A 128 1.21 5.55 -5.30
C THR A 128 1.76 4.96 -4.02
N ILE A 129 2.30 3.77 -4.16
CA ILE A 129 3.01 3.06 -3.11
C ILE A 129 4.47 2.91 -3.56
N VAL A 130 5.39 3.38 -2.72
CA VAL A 130 6.83 3.18 -2.91
C VAL A 130 7.27 2.00 -2.06
N TYR A 131 7.79 0.97 -2.71
CA TYR A 131 8.36 -0.21 -2.04
C TYR A 131 9.88 -0.14 -2.05
N LEU A 132 10.51 -0.56 -0.96
CA LEU A 132 11.92 -0.94 -0.91
C LEU A 132 12.03 -2.44 -0.76
N PHE A 133 12.58 -3.13 -1.76
CA PHE A 133 12.92 -4.54 -1.70
C PHE A 133 14.38 -4.71 -1.28
N THR A 134 14.60 -5.59 -0.31
CA THR A 134 15.93 -5.85 0.25
C THR A 134 16.13 -7.30 0.65
N ASN A 135 17.38 -7.74 0.71
CA ASN A 135 17.78 -8.98 1.38
C ASN A 135 18.26 -8.75 2.83
N ASN A 136 18.32 -7.49 3.28
CA ASN A 136 18.77 -7.15 4.62
C ASN A 136 17.63 -7.38 5.63
N THR A 137 17.96 -7.94 6.79
CA THR A 137 16.99 -8.12 7.87
C THR A 137 16.62 -6.76 8.47
N LEU A 138 15.34 -6.56 8.78
CA LEU A 138 14.89 -5.39 9.51
C LEU A 138 15.36 -5.47 10.98
N PRO A 139 15.55 -4.32 11.66
CA PRO A 139 15.84 -4.26 13.09
C PRO A 139 14.61 -4.59 13.97
N ILE A 140 13.68 -5.38 13.44
CA ILE A 140 12.47 -5.87 14.08
C ILE A 140 12.54 -7.39 13.97
N THR A 141 12.82 -8.05 15.09
CA THR A 141 13.08 -9.50 15.14
C THR A 141 11.94 -10.29 14.49
N GLY A 142 12.28 -11.11 13.49
CA GLY A 142 11.33 -11.96 12.79
C GLY A 142 10.40 -11.26 11.79
N SER A 143 10.52 -9.93 11.64
CA SER A 143 9.71 -9.21 10.65
C SER A 143 10.31 -9.31 9.25
N THR A 144 9.46 -9.62 8.28
CA THR A 144 9.82 -9.62 6.85
C THR A 144 9.36 -8.37 6.12
N ASP A 145 8.68 -7.47 6.82
CA ASP A 145 8.05 -6.31 6.21
C ASP A 145 7.72 -5.24 7.25
N THR A 146 7.50 -4.04 6.75
CA THR A 146 6.98 -2.90 7.51
C THR A 146 6.48 -1.87 6.52
N ALA A 147 5.47 -1.10 6.89
CA ALA A 147 4.88 -0.12 6.01
C ALA A 147 4.18 0.99 6.78
N THR A 148 3.90 2.08 6.07
CA THR A 148 2.98 3.11 6.56
C THR A 148 1.57 2.53 6.66
N PHE A 149 0.90 2.70 7.80
CA PHE A 149 -0.40 2.07 8.07
C PHE A 149 -1.58 2.91 7.57
N GLY A 150 -2.49 2.31 6.80
CA GLY A 150 -3.75 2.93 6.37
C GLY A 150 -3.58 4.22 5.54
N THR A 151 -2.43 4.39 4.87
CA THR A 151 -2.08 5.64 4.19
C THR A 151 -2.50 5.68 2.73
N PHE A 152 -3.02 4.58 2.18
CA PHE A 152 -3.41 4.55 0.78
C PHE A 152 -4.57 5.50 0.50
N CYS A 153 -4.52 6.23 -0.63
CA CYS A 153 -5.49 7.28 -0.97
C CYS A 153 -5.55 8.45 0.03
N THR A 154 -4.48 8.70 0.78
CA THR A 154 -4.28 9.93 1.55
C THR A 154 -3.40 10.93 0.79
N PRO A 155 -3.24 12.19 1.24
CA PRO A 155 -2.35 13.14 0.57
C PRO A 155 -0.88 12.70 0.49
N ASN A 156 -0.44 11.85 1.42
CA ASN A 156 0.93 11.35 1.48
C ASN A 156 1.09 10.09 0.63
N VAL A 157 2.28 9.92 0.05
CA VAL A 157 2.67 8.67 -0.62
C VAL A 157 2.70 7.55 0.41
N SER A 158 2.21 6.36 0.06
CA SER A 158 2.36 5.18 0.91
C SER A 158 3.76 4.58 0.72
N ALA A 159 4.36 4.05 1.78
CA ALA A 159 5.68 3.43 1.70
C ALA A 159 5.72 2.08 2.41
N ALA A 160 6.53 1.16 1.89
CA ALA A 160 6.78 -0.15 2.48
C ALA A 160 8.24 -0.59 2.29
N ILE A 161 8.74 -1.37 3.23
CA ILE A 161 10.00 -2.11 3.11
C ILE A 161 9.65 -3.60 3.16
N VAL A 162 10.19 -4.38 2.22
CA VAL A 162 9.94 -5.81 2.07
C VAL A 162 11.28 -6.55 2.06
N VAL A 163 11.48 -7.42 3.04
CA VAL A 163 12.63 -8.33 3.13
C VAL A 163 12.32 -9.58 2.32
N GLN A 164 12.92 -9.67 1.14
CA GLN A 164 12.71 -10.76 0.21
C GLN A 164 13.98 -10.98 -0.62
N PRO A 165 14.67 -12.12 -0.47
CA PRO A 165 15.87 -12.40 -1.25
C PRO A 165 15.63 -12.26 -2.77
N PRO A 166 16.60 -11.73 -3.53
CA PRO A 166 16.48 -11.61 -4.98
C PRO A 166 16.19 -12.94 -5.65
N GLY A 167 15.23 -12.97 -6.58
CA GLY A 167 14.77 -14.19 -7.27
C GLY A 167 13.75 -15.03 -6.49
N ASN A 168 13.48 -14.70 -5.22
CA ASN A 168 12.43 -15.38 -4.45
C ASN A 168 11.05 -15.08 -5.05
N THR A 169 10.24 -16.11 -5.27
CA THR A 169 8.89 -16.01 -5.87
C THR A 169 7.78 -15.86 -4.84
N SER A 170 8.10 -15.95 -3.55
CA SER A 170 7.15 -15.70 -2.47
C SER A 170 6.66 -14.25 -2.54
N TYR A 171 5.35 -14.06 -2.47
CA TYR A 171 4.71 -12.75 -2.45
C TYR A 171 4.17 -12.40 -1.06
N THR A 172 4.34 -13.29 -0.07
CA THR A 172 3.73 -13.19 1.27
C THR A 172 4.10 -11.90 1.99
N SER A 173 5.40 -11.56 2.06
CA SER A 173 5.86 -10.33 2.74
C SER A 173 5.36 -9.07 2.03
N THR A 174 5.25 -9.11 0.70
CA THR A 174 4.67 -8.02 -0.09
C THR A 174 3.17 -7.87 0.21
N VAL A 175 2.42 -8.97 0.31
CA VAL A 175 1.00 -8.97 0.71
C VAL A 175 0.83 -8.37 2.11
N LYS A 176 1.64 -8.79 3.09
CA LYS A 176 1.58 -8.28 4.46
C LYS A 176 1.82 -6.76 4.49
N ALA A 177 2.89 -6.28 3.88
CA ALA A 177 3.21 -4.86 3.79
C ALA A 177 2.07 -4.06 3.12
N THR A 178 1.51 -4.60 2.03
CA THR A 178 0.43 -3.97 1.28
C THR A 178 -0.87 -3.92 2.09
N SER A 179 -1.16 -4.97 2.87
CA SER A 179 -2.33 -5.00 3.75
C SER A 179 -2.24 -3.94 4.86
N LEU A 180 -1.06 -3.71 5.44
CA LEU A 180 -0.82 -2.60 6.38
C LEU A 180 -1.13 -1.25 5.73
N ILE A 181 -0.67 -1.04 4.49
CA ILE A 181 -0.94 0.19 3.72
C ILE A 181 -2.44 0.40 3.48
N PHE A 182 -3.18 -0.68 3.28
CA PHE A 182 -4.63 -0.63 3.15
C PHE A 182 -5.36 -0.53 4.50
N GLY A 183 -4.64 -0.58 5.63
CA GLY A 183 -5.18 -0.38 6.98
C GLY A 183 -5.59 -1.66 7.71
N ALA A 184 -5.22 -2.82 7.18
CA ALA A 184 -5.43 -4.12 7.83
C ALA A 184 -4.24 -4.49 8.75
N SER A 185 -4.39 -5.57 9.49
CA SER A 185 -3.48 -6.08 10.52
C SER A 185 -2.07 -6.47 10.07
N GLY A 186 -1.76 -6.52 8.77
CA GLY A 186 -0.46 -7.00 8.27
C GLY A 186 -0.37 -8.52 8.19
N THR A 187 -1.49 -9.24 8.30
CA THR A 187 -1.54 -10.70 8.16
C THR A 187 -1.92 -11.11 6.73
N VAL A 188 -1.76 -12.40 6.43
CA VAL A 188 -2.21 -12.99 5.16
C VAL A 188 -3.71 -13.37 5.23
N ASN A 189 -4.23 -13.69 6.41
CA ASN A 189 -5.61 -14.12 6.60
C ASN A 189 -6.46 -12.95 7.08
N PHE A 190 -7.07 -12.24 6.14
CA PHE A 190 -7.88 -11.07 6.45
C PHE A 190 -9.14 -11.45 7.23
N THR A 191 -9.33 -10.81 8.38
CA THR A 191 -10.58 -10.89 9.15
C THR A 191 -11.65 -9.99 8.52
N THR A 192 -12.90 -10.08 8.99
CA THR A 192 -13.94 -9.13 8.60
C THR A 192 -13.55 -7.68 8.93
N GLU A 193 -12.90 -7.46 10.07
CA GLU A 193 -12.38 -6.15 10.47
C GLU A 193 -11.30 -5.64 9.51
N ASP A 194 -10.40 -6.51 9.04
CA ASP A 194 -9.42 -6.17 8.01
C ASP A 194 -10.12 -5.74 6.71
N ILE A 195 -11.17 -6.44 6.29
CA ILE A 195 -11.94 -6.08 5.08
C ILE A 195 -12.64 -4.72 5.27
N ASP A 196 -13.25 -4.46 6.42
CA ASP A 196 -13.93 -3.20 6.70
C ASP A 196 -12.96 -2.02 6.72
N THR A 197 -11.79 -2.20 7.35
CA THR A 197 -10.72 -1.17 7.39
C THR A 197 -10.14 -0.91 6.01
N MET A 198 -9.86 -1.95 5.21
CA MET A 198 -9.46 -1.80 3.82
C MET A 198 -10.50 -1.03 2.99
N ASN A 199 -11.78 -1.37 3.14
CA ASN A 199 -12.86 -0.70 2.41
C ASN A 199 -12.95 0.79 2.77
N LYS A 200 -12.81 1.11 4.07
CA LYS A 200 -12.75 2.49 4.55
C LYS A 200 -11.57 3.23 3.94
N THR A 201 -10.39 2.62 3.87
CA THR A 201 -9.21 3.20 3.20
C THR A 201 -9.48 3.46 1.72
N PHE A 202 -10.06 2.49 0.99
CA PHE A 202 -10.40 2.65 -0.43
C PHE A 202 -11.47 3.71 -0.70
N SER A 203 -12.36 3.98 0.24
CA SER A 203 -13.38 5.04 0.11
C SER A 203 -12.74 6.42 -0.10
N ASN A 204 -11.52 6.64 0.43
CA ASN A 204 -10.76 7.88 0.25
C ASN A 204 -10.32 8.11 -1.20
N CYS A 205 -10.20 7.04 -2.01
CA CYS A 205 -9.79 7.14 -3.41
C CYS A 205 -10.83 7.84 -4.31
N LYS A 206 -12.11 7.84 -3.90
CA LYS A 206 -13.24 8.39 -4.67
C LYS A 206 -13.53 9.86 -4.35
N ARG A 207 -13.01 10.39 -3.24
CA ARG A 207 -13.17 11.81 -2.87
C ARG A 207 -12.42 12.68 -3.86
N LYS A 208 -13.12 13.16 -4.91
CA LYS A 208 -12.60 14.14 -5.86
C LYS A 208 -12.13 15.38 -5.09
N ARG A 209 -10.98 15.92 -5.52
CA ARG A 209 -10.43 17.22 -5.13
C ARG A 209 -11.58 18.22 -4.92
N ARG A 210 -11.66 18.84 -3.73
CA ARG A 210 -12.42 20.09 -3.58
C ARG A 210 -12.00 20.97 -4.75
N LYS A 211 -12.95 21.41 -5.58
CA LYS A 211 -12.70 22.52 -6.51
C LYS A 211 -12.20 23.65 -5.62
N THR A 212 -10.92 23.98 -5.69
CA THR A 212 -10.43 25.23 -5.14
C THR A 212 -11.19 26.30 -5.90
N THR A 213 -12.16 26.92 -5.22
CA THR A 213 -12.83 28.12 -5.71
C THR A 213 -11.73 29.12 -5.94
N THR A 214 -11.45 29.41 -7.22
CA THR A 214 -10.66 30.57 -7.63
C THR A 214 -11.34 31.78 -7.02
N THR A 215 -10.80 32.30 -5.93
CA THR A 215 -11.11 33.66 -5.49
C THR A 215 -10.60 34.56 -6.60
N GLU A 216 -11.52 35.08 -7.41
CA GLU A 216 -11.25 36.19 -8.30
C GLU A 216 -10.62 37.31 -7.48
N ILE A 217 -9.34 37.56 -7.71
CA ILE A 217 -8.70 38.80 -7.29
C ILE A 217 -9.38 39.88 -8.14
N THR A 218 -10.31 40.58 -7.51
CA THR A 218 -10.93 41.78 -8.06
C THR A 218 -9.82 42.82 -8.19
N THR A 219 -9.43 43.09 -9.43
CA THR A 219 -8.48 44.13 -9.80
C THR A 219 -9.13 45.49 -9.51
N GLU A 220 -8.80 46.10 -8.37
CA GLU A 220 -9.10 47.51 -8.15
C GLU A 220 -8.24 48.35 -9.11
N THR A 221 -8.95 49.00 -10.03
CA THR A 221 -8.42 49.98 -10.96
C THR A 221 -8.20 51.29 -10.22
N THR A 222 -6.96 51.55 -9.80
CA THR A 222 -6.56 52.86 -9.25
C THR A 222 -6.11 53.77 -10.39
N THR A 223 -6.94 54.76 -10.68
CA THR A 223 -6.69 55.88 -11.61
C THR A 223 -5.67 56.89 -11.07
N LEU A 224 -4.66 57.19 -11.89
CA LEU A 224 -3.90 58.46 -12.11
C LEU A 224 -3.39 59.29 -10.90
N PRO A 225 -2.18 59.88 -11.01
CA PRO A 225 -2.07 61.11 -11.78
C PRO A 225 -0.85 61.22 -12.70
N THR A 226 -1.14 61.84 -13.85
CA THR A 226 -0.24 62.46 -14.80
C THR A 226 0.82 63.31 -14.12
N SER A 227 2.10 63.06 -14.44
CA SER A 227 3.18 64.03 -14.24
C SER A 227 4.04 64.04 -15.50
N VAL A 228 3.96 65.18 -16.19
CA VAL A 228 4.74 65.56 -17.37
C VAL A 228 6.20 65.72 -16.98
N VAL A 229 7.13 65.10 -17.71
CA VAL A 229 8.53 65.56 -17.75
C VAL A 229 9.08 65.47 -19.17
N MET A 230 9.21 66.66 -19.78
CA MET A 230 10.36 67.16 -20.57
C MET A 230 11.09 66.08 -21.39
N ILE A 231 12.38 65.74 -21.28
CA ILE A 231 13.51 66.50 -21.84
C ILE A 231 14.13 65.76 -23.06
N ASN A 232 14.25 66.52 -24.16
CA ASN A 232 15.22 66.60 -25.25
C ASN A 232 16.13 65.43 -25.70
N THR A 233 16.00 65.21 -27.02
CA THR A 233 17.00 64.82 -28.02
C THR A 233 18.36 65.52 -27.86
N THR A 234 19.46 64.76 -28.01
CA THR A 234 20.65 65.20 -28.77
C THR A 234 21.34 63.99 -29.39
N MET A 235 21.61 64.11 -30.69
CA MET A 235 22.48 63.22 -31.48
C MET A 235 23.94 63.53 -31.18
N SER A 236 24.78 62.50 -31.13
CA SER A 236 26.13 62.45 -31.72
C SER A 236 26.58 60.99 -31.77
#